data_AF-A0A9E2V1W0-F1
#
_entry.id   AF-A0A9E2V1W0-F1
#
_cell.length_a   1.000
_cell.length_b   1.000
_cell.length_c   1.000
_cell.angle_alpha   90.00
_cell.angle_beta   90.00
_cell.angle_gamma   90.00
#
_symmetry.space_group_name_H-M   'P 1'
#
loop_
_entity.id
_entity.type
_entity.pdbx_description
1 polymer ?
#
loop_
_entity_poly.entity_id
_entity_poly.type
_entity_poly.pdbx_seq_one_letter_code
_entity_poly.pdbx_strand_id
1 'polypeptide(L)' 'LELDLENDARAEVEVGDLGYWPSGPAFCIFFGPTPVSRDEKPRAYSPVNIFGRIIGDSTQFKTVSNGSNIRITRSEG' A
#
# COMPACT_ATOMS: atom_id res chain seq x y z
N LEU A 1 -3.07 -8.40 -13.30
CA LEU A 1 -4.44 -8.37 -12.77
C LEU A 1 -5.01 -7.02 -13.13
N GLU A 2 -6.25 -6.97 -13.56
CA GLU A 2 -7.02 -5.74 -13.73
C GLU A 2 -8.28 -5.96 -12.90
N LEU A 3 -8.35 -5.29 -11.76
CA LEU A 3 -9.44 -5.42 -10.80
C LEU A 3 -10.12 -4.07 -10.71
N ASP A 4 -11.44 -4.08 -10.63
CA ASP A 4 -12.22 -2.89 -10.35
C ASP A 4 -12.10 -2.46 -8.87
N LEU A 5 -12.57 -1.25 -8.58
CA LEU A 5 -12.69 -0.80 -7.19
C LEU A 5 -13.70 -1.67 -6.44
N GLU A 6 -13.30 -2.14 -5.26
CA GLU A 6 -14.19 -2.82 -4.32
C GLU A 6 -15.10 -1.81 -3.60
N ASN A 7 -16.20 -2.28 -3.01
CA ASN A 7 -17.20 -1.41 -2.38
C ASN A 7 -16.66 -0.58 -1.22
N ASP A 8 -15.62 -1.06 -0.53
CA ASP A 8 -14.96 -0.39 0.60
C ASP A 8 -13.62 0.28 0.20
N ALA A 9 -13.34 0.34 -1.11
CA ALA A 9 -12.16 1.01 -1.62
C ALA A 9 -12.17 2.49 -1.25
N ARG A 10 -11.03 2.97 -0.76
CA ARG A 10 -10.91 4.31 -0.18
C ARG A 10 -9.49 4.84 -0.34
N ALA A 11 -9.35 6.16 -0.24
CA ALA A 11 -8.03 6.80 -0.32
C ALA A 11 -7.38 6.93 1.07
N GLU A 12 -8.20 6.98 2.13
CA GLU A 12 -7.79 6.97 3.52
C GLU A 12 -7.28 5.57 3.91
N VAL A 13 -6.01 5.49 4.25
CA VAL A 13 -5.30 4.26 4.61
C VAL A 13 -4.51 4.47 5.91
N GLU A 14 -4.13 3.39 6.57
CA GLU A 14 -3.31 3.43 7.77
C GLU A 14 -1.88 2.96 7.49
N VAL A 15 -0.94 3.34 8.36
CA VAL A 15 0.43 2.81 8.30
C VAL A 15 0.39 1.30 8.50
N GLY A 16 0.99 0.57 7.57
CA GLY A 16 1.00 -0.89 7.50
C GLY A 16 -0.03 -1.49 6.55
N ASP A 17 -1.00 -0.73 6.03
CA ASP A 17 -1.99 -1.28 5.10
C ASP A 17 -1.34 -1.72 3.76
N LEU A 18 -1.90 -2.78 3.19
CA LEU A 18 -1.58 -3.30 1.86
C LEU A 18 -2.76 -3.05 0.94
N GLY A 19 -2.51 -2.44 -0.21
CA GLY A 19 -3.55 -2.07 -1.16
C GLY A 19 -3.22 -2.46 -2.59
N TYR A 20 -4.25 -2.70 -3.40
CA TYR A 20 -4.14 -2.75 -4.85
C TYR A 20 -4.70 -1.45 -5.43
N TRP A 21 -3.97 -0.81 -6.34
CA TRP A 21 -4.40 0.42 -7.01
C TRP A 21 -4.85 0.12 -8.44
N PRO A 22 -6.17 0.05 -8.73
CA PRO A 22 -6.69 -0.25 -10.06
C PRO A 22 -6.25 0.71 -11.15
N SER A 23 -6.21 2.02 -10.87
CA SER A 23 -5.97 3.05 -11.89
C SER A 23 -4.53 3.05 -12.41
N GLY A 24 -3.58 2.60 -11.60
CA GLY A 24 -2.21 2.35 -11.99
C GLY A 24 -1.81 0.97 -11.49
N PRO A 25 -2.27 -0.13 -12.13
CA PRO A 25 -2.29 -1.50 -11.63
C PRO A 25 -1.07 -1.90 -10.79
N ALA A 26 -1.11 -1.58 -9.50
CA ALA A 26 0.06 -1.65 -8.62
C ALA A 26 -0.27 -2.25 -7.26
N PHE A 27 0.72 -2.95 -6.72
CA PHE A 27 0.76 -3.38 -5.34
C PHE A 27 1.32 -2.24 -4.48
N CYS A 28 0.53 -1.76 -3.54
CA CYS A 28 0.85 -0.65 -2.66
C CYS A 28 1.14 -1.14 -1.24
N ILE A 29 2.22 -0.62 -0.66
CA ILE A 29 2.57 -0.77 0.75
C ILE A 29 2.58 0.62 1.37
N PHE A 30 1.72 0.88 2.35
CA PHE A 30 1.64 2.19 3.00
C PHE A 30 2.48 2.19 4.28
N PHE A 31 3.61 2.89 4.30
CA PHE A 31 4.57 2.92 5.43
C PHE A 31 4.87 4.33 5.97
N GLY A 32 4.04 5.31 5.61
CA GLY A 32 4.14 6.71 6.06
C GLY A 32 3.39 7.67 5.13
N PRO A 33 3.36 8.98 5.46
CA PRO A 33 2.72 10.00 4.65
C PRO A 33 3.15 9.97 3.18
N THR A 34 2.20 10.21 2.28
CA THR A 34 2.46 10.35 0.84
C THR A 34 2.42 11.84 0.47
N PRO A 35 2.83 12.23 -0.75
CA PRO A 35 2.73 13.62 -1.21
C PRO A 35 1.30 14.22 -1.18
N VAL A 36 0.26 13.38 -1.13
CA VAL A 36 -1.15 13.82 -1.04
C VAL A 36 -1.75 13.68 0.36
N SER A 37 -0.97 13.23 1.34
CA SER A 37 -1.38 13.20 2.74
C SER A 37 -1.67 14.62 3.24
N ARG A 38 -2.67 14.73 4.12
CA ARG A 38 -3.08 16.02 4.75
C ARG A 38 -2.59 16.15 6.18
N ASP A 39 -2.17 15.04 6.77
CA ASP A 39 -1.68 14.90 8.14
C ASP A 39 -0.59 13.81 8.15
N GLU A 40 -0.25 13.30 9.35
CA GLU A 40 0.76 12.25 9.51
C GLU A 40 0.28 10.86 9.04
N LYS A 41 -0.98 10.70 8.62
CA LYS A 41 -1.48 9.44 8.08
C LYS A 41 -1.22 9.34 6.57
N PRO A 42 -0.94 8.13 6.05
CA PRO A 42 -0.85 7.91 4.62
C PRO A 42 -2.18 8.18 3.93
N ARG A 43 -2.12 8.68 2.69
CA ARG A 43 -3.27 8.80 1.80
C ARG A 43 -2.90 8.30 0.41
N ALA A 44 -3.70 7.41 -0.18
CA ALA A 44 -3.52 7.03 -1.58
C ALA A 44 -3.93 8.20 -2.50
N TYR A 45 -3.37 8.24 -3.72
CA TYR A 45 -3.71 9.27 -4.71
C TYR A 45 -5.19 9.22 -5.11
N SER A 46 -5.73 8.02 -5.28
CA SER A 46 -7.15 7.73 -5.48
C SER A 46 -7.53 6.46 -4.68
N PRO A 47 -8.82 6.07 -4.61
CA PRO A 47 -9.22 4.85 -3.90
C PRO A 47 -8.42 3.60 -4.30
N VAL A 48 -8.09 2.77 -3.31
CA VAL A 48 -7.39 1.49 -3.44
C VAL A 48 -8.19 0.37 -2.76
N ASN A 49 -8.06 -0.86 -3.23
CA ASN A 49 -8.66 -2.04 -2.59
C ASN A 49 -7.70 -2.52 -1.50
N ILE A 50 -8.10 -2.42 -0.24
CA ILE A 50 -7.27 -2.78 0.91
C ILE A 50 -7.50 -4.25 1.22
N PHE A 51 -6.51 -5.10 1.01
CA PHE A 51 -6.66 -6.56 1.14
C PHE A 51 -5.87 -7.15 2.31
N GLY A 52 -5.09 -6.34 3.02
CA GLY A 52 -4.28 -6.85 4.12
C GLY A 52 -3.50 -5.77 4.86
N ARG A 53 -2.67 -6.24 5.79
CA ARG A 53 -1.81 -5.41 6.63
C ARG A 53 -0.49 -6.12 6.90
N ILE A 54 0.58 -5.36 6.99
CA ILE A 54 1.89 -5.83 7.41
C ILE A 54 1.82 -6.34 8.85
N ILE A 55 2.36 -7.54 9.07
CA ILE A 55 2.67 -8.05 10.41
C ILE A 55 4.12 -7.67 10.70
N GLY A 56 4.35 -6.83 11.71
CA GLY A 56 5.68 -6.32 12.07
C GLY A 56 5.86 -4.82 11.78
N ASP A 57 7.11 -4.38 11.68
CA ASP A 57 7.47 -2.97 11.53
C ASP A 57 7.52 -2.54 10.05
N SER A 58 6.47 -1.85 9.59
CA SER A 58 6.40 -1.31 8.23
C SER A 58 7.40 -0.17 7.95
N THR A 59 7.98 0.47 8.98
CA THR A 59 8.89 1.59 8.77
C THR A 59 10.24 1.18 8.16
N GLN A 60 10.56 -0.12 8.20
CA GLN A 60 11.73 -0.69 7.53
C GLN A 60 11.74 -0.41 6.01
N PHE A 61 10.57 -0.24 5.38
CA PHE A 61 10.49 0.11 3.97
C PHE A 61 11.02 1.52 3.64
N LYS A 62 11.20 2.41 4.63
CA LYS A 62 11.76 3.75 4.41
C LYS A 62 13.22 3.74 3.96
N THR A 63 13.94 2.64 4.17
CA THR A 63 15.34 2.50 3.73
C THR A 63 15.47 1.92 2.33
N VAL A 64 14.35 1.52 1.70
CA VAL A 64 14.36 0.94 0.35
C VAL A 64 14.42 2.05 -0.70
N SER A 65 15.34 1.92 -1.65
CA SER A 65 15.51 2.91 -2.72
C SER A 65 14.56 2.65 -3.88
N ASN A 66 14.23 3.70 -4.63
CA ASN A 66 13.47 3.55 -5.86
C ASN A 66 14.22 2.63 -6.85
N GLY A 67 13.50 1.75 -7.55
CA GLY A 67 14.07 0.76 -8.47
C GLY A 67 14.64 -0.50 -7.81
N SER A 68 14.58 -0.64 -6.48
CA SER A 68 14.92 -1.90 -5.81
C SER A 68 14.04 -3.05 -6.30
N ASN A 69 14.64 -4.23 -6.50
CA ASN A 69 13.90 -5.43 -6.90
C ASN A 69 13.07 -5.96 -5.71
N ILE A 70 11.79 -6.21 -5.94
CA ILE A 70 10.87 -6.76 -4.93
C ILE A 70 10.45 -8.16 -5.38
N ARG A 71 10.55 -9.12 -4.47
CA ARG A 71 10.01 -10.48 -4.65
C ARG A 71 8.95 -10.73 -3.59
N ILE A 72 7.77 -11.15 -4.03
CA ILE A 72 6.66 -11.57 -3.16
C ILE A 72 6.58 -13.09 -3.21
N THR A 73 6.60 -13.73 -2.05
CA THR A 73 6.46 -15.19 -1.90
C THR A 73 5.39 -15.50 -0.88
N ARG A 74 4.73 -16.65 -1.02
CA ARG A 74 3.87 -17.18 0.03
C ARG A 74 4.74 -17.52 1.25
N SER A 75 4.32 -17.10 2.45
CA SER A 75 4.97 -17.57 3.68
C SER A 75 4.71 -19.06 3.83
N GLU A 76 5.74 -19.83 4.17
CA GLU A 76 5.55 -21.15 4.77
C GLU A 76 5.03 -20.93 6.20
N GLY A 77 4.04 -21.73 6.60
CA GLY A 77 3.41 -21.66 7.91
C GLY A 77 4.14 -22.50 8.95
#